data_AF-A0A975A169-F1
#
_entry.id   AF-A0A975A169-F1
#
_cell.length_a   1.000
_cell.length_b   1.000
_cell.length_c   1.000
_cell.angle_alpha   90.00
_cell.angle_beta   90.00
_cell.angle_gamma   90.00
#
_symmetry.space_group_name_H-M   'P 1'
#
loop_
_entity.id
_entity.type
_entity.pdbx_description
1 polymer ?
#
loop_
_entity_poly.entity_id
_entity_poly.type
_entity_poly.pdbx_seq_one_letter_code
_entity_poly.pdbx_strand_id
1 'polypeptide(L)'
;MSKLNCLIGDIISGFVRTEFILSQILSELGFRENRIDFFADSRTEKKLQSIRKEFEESELPKKHQFIGLIDELDELRKKRNIVVHSLVLTNVEDRDNHMFHNYQKIKGGILNKTTQFNTSDLENIHVEIREIHNALHTLHWGEKSG
;
A
#
# COMPACT_ATOMS: atom_id res chain seq x y z
N MET A 1 -0.89 -25.55 -9.01
CA MET A 1 -0.14 -24.59 -8.17
C MET A 1 -0.89 -24.43 -6.86
N SER A 2 -0.22 -24.39 -5.71
CA SER A 2 -0.92 -24.23 -4.42
C SER A 2 -1.60 -22.84 -4.37
N LYS A 3 -2.81 -22.76 -3.81
CA LYS A 3 -3.57 -21.51 -3.61
C LYS A 3 -2.74 -20.42 -2.90
N LEU A 4 -1.81 -20.83 -2.04
CA LEU A 4 -0.82 -19.97 -1.39
C LEU A 4 0.14 -19.31 -2.39
N ASN A 5 0.62 -20.01 -3.40
CA ASN A 5 1.51 -19.42 -4.41
C ASN A 5 0.79 -18.36 -5.26
N CYS A 6 -0.50 -18.56 -5.55
CA CYS A 6 -1.32 -17.54 -6.20
C CYS A 6 -1.45 -16.29 -5.32
N LEU A 7 -1.78 -16.48 -4.03
CA LEU A 7 -1.87 -15.36 -3.07
C LEU A 7 -0.56 -14.58 -2.93
N ILE A 8 0.58 -15.28 -2.86
CA ILE A 8 1.90 -14.66 -2.84
C ILE A 8 2.14 -13.86 -4.13
N GLY A 9 1.78 -14.43 -5.29
CA GLY A 9 1.88 -13.75 -6.58
C GLY A 9 1.04 -12.47 -6.65
N ASP A 10 -0.20 -12.52 -6.18
CA ASP A 10 -1.12 -11.38 -6.14
C ASP A 10 -0.56 -10.27 -5.24
N ILE A 11 -0.10 -10.64 -4.04
CA ILE A 11 0.57 -9.73 -3.12
C ILE A 11 1.75 -9.02 -3.78
N ILE A 12 2.66 -9.77 -4.42
CA ILE A 12 3.83 -9.21 -5.13
C ILE A 12 3.39 -8.26 -6.25
N SER A 13 2.35 -8.63 -7.01
CA SER A 13 1.81 -7.77 -8.07
C SER A 13 1.30 -6.44 -7.50
N GLY A 14 0.58 -6.49 -6.37
CA GLY A 14 0.11 -5.31 -5.64
C GLY A 14 1.26 -4.43 -5.16
N PHE A 15 2.32 -5.02 -4.64
CA PHE A 15 3.55 -4.31 -4.25
C PHE A 15 4.12 -3.50 -5.41
N VAL A 16 4.45 -4.16 -6.52
CA VAL A 16 5.08 -3.52 -7.69
C VAL A 16 4.20 -2.38 -8.21
N ARG A 17 2.88 -2.56 -8.21
CA ARG A 17 1.95 -1.53 -8.68
C ARG A 17 1.91 -0.30 -7.76
N THR A 18 1.89 -0.48 -6.44
CA THR A 18 1.98 0.64 -5.48
C THR A 18 3.28 1.41 -5.67
N GLU A 19 4.42 0.74 -5.82
CA GLU A 19 5.73 1.38 -6.04
C GLU A 19 5.77 2.19 -7.33
N PHE A 20 5.20 1.63 -8.40
CA PHE A 20 5.11 2.30 -9.69
C PHE A 20 4.29 3.59 -9.60
N ILE A 21 3.10 3.53 -8.97
CA ILE A 21 2.22 4.70 -8.81
C ILE A 21 2.89 5.79 -7.96
N LEU A 22 3.53 5.41 -6.85
CA LEU A 22 4.25 6.37 -6.00
C LEU A 22 5.42 7.01 -6.75
N SER A 23 6.18 6.22 -7.51
CA SER A 23 7.26 6.74 -8.35
C SER A 23 6.75 7.70 -9.42
N GLN A 24 5.59 7.40 -10.00
CA GLN A 24 4.94 8.29 -10.96
C GLN A 24 4.53 9.62 -10.30
N ILE A 25 3.88 9.59 -9.14
CA ILE A 25 3.51 10.79 -8.37
C ILE A 25 4.76 11.65 -8.09
N LEU A 26 5.85 11.04 -7.61
CA LEU A 26 7.08 11.77 -7.32
C LEU A 26 7.72 12.37 -8.57
N SER A 27 7.74 11.61 -9.67
CA SER A 27 8.28 12.08 -10.94
C SER A 27 7.47 13.25 -11.51
N GLU A 28 6.14 13.18 -11.44
CA GLU A 28 5.24 14.26 -11.86
C GLU A 28 5.46 15.54 -11.06
N LEU A 29 5.86 15.38 -9.79
CA LEU A 29 6.09 16.48 -8.88
C LEU A 29 7.55 16.95 -8.83
N GLY A 30 8.40 16.44 -9.73
CA GLY A 30 9.80 16.86 -9.84
C GLY A 30 10.77 16.19 -8.87
N PHE A 31 10.30 15.30 -7.99
CA PHE A 31 11.09 14.56 -7.02
C PHE A 31 11.72 13.29 -7.61
N ARG A 32 12.40 13.42 -8.76
CA ARG A 32 12.94 12.29 -9.53
C ARG A 32 14.08 11.55 -8.83
N GLU A 33 14.76 12.21 -7.89
CA GLU A 33 15.85 11.62 -7.10
C GLU A 33 15.32 10.82 -5.89
N ASN A 34 14.06 11.01 -5.52
CA ASN A 34 13.42 10.29 -4.42
C ASN A 34 12.95 8.89 -4.88
N ARG A 35 13.85 8.06 -5.42
CA ARG A 35 13.54 6.64 -5.67
C ARG A 35 13.19 5.96 -4.36
N ILE A 36 12.00 5.40 -4.25
CA ILE A 36 11.59 4.71 -3.03
C ILE A 36 11.64 3.21 -3.28
N ASP A 37 12.54 2.54 -2.56
CA ASP A 37 12.51 1.09 -2.41
C ASP A 37 11.54 0.78 -1.25
N PHE A 38 10.29 0.43 -1.55
CA PHE A 38 9.25 0.15 -0.54
C PHE A 38 9.30 -1.31 -0.06
N PHE A 39 10.18 -2.13 -0.63
CA PHE A 39 10.38 -3.52 -0.22
C PHE A 39 10.81 -3.60 1.25
N ALA A 40 9.81 -3.81 2.12
CA ALA A 40 9.95 -4.17 3.53
C ALA A 40 10.72 -3.18 4.44
N ASP A 41 10.98 -1.94 4.02
CA ASP A 41 11.75 -1.02 4.86
C ASP A 41 10.85 -0.28 5.86
N SER A 42 11.19 -0.44 7.15
CA SER A 42 10.73 0.39 8.28
C SER A 42 10.87 1.91 8.05
N ARG A 43 11.68 2.31 7.06
CA ARG A 43 11.91 3.70 6.66
C ARG A 43 10.90 4.24 5.66
N THR A 44 10.04 3.39 5.08
CA THR A 44 8.98 3.82 4.15
C THR A 44 8.12 4.94 4.71
N GLU A 45 7.61 4.76 5.92
CA GLU A 45 6.73 5.74 6.56
C GLU A 45 7.46 7.07 6.80
N LYS A 46 8.71 7.01 7.25
CA LYS A 46 9.57 8.20 7.40
C LYS A 46 9.81 8.90 6.07
N LYS A 47 9.99 8.14 4.99
CA LYS A 47 10.21 8.71 3.66
C LYS A 47 8.95 9.38 3.13
N LEU A 48 7.78 8.75 3.28
CA LEU A 48 6.49 9.35 2.97
C LEU A 48 6.24 10.61 3.80
N GLN A 49 6.59 10.62 5.08
CA GLN A 49 6.53 11.83 5.93
C GLN A 49 7.44 12.94 5.43
N SER A 50 8.68 12.61 5.04
CA SER A 50 9.62 13.58 4.46
C SER A 50 9.05 14.19 3.18
N ILE A 51 8.50 13.34 2.31
CA ILE A 51 7.87 13.72 1.05
C ILE A 51 6.65 14.61 1.29
N ARG A 52 5.79 14.27 2.27
CA ARG A 52 4.64 15.11 2.66
C ARG A 52 5.08 16.51 3.08
N LYS A 53 6.09 16.59 3.94
CA LYS A 53 6.63 17.87 4.40
C LYS A 53 7.15 18.71 3.22
N GLU A 54 7.90 18.06 2.34
CA GLU A 54 8.41 18.69 1.11
C GLU A 54 7.28 19.17 0.19
N PHE A 55 6.18 18.42 0.10
CA PHE A 55 4.98 18.86 -0.64
C PHE A 55 4.25 20.02 0.01
N GLU A 56 4.07 20.00 1.32
CA GLU A 56 3.41 21.08 2.06
C GLU A 56 4.11 22.42 1.82
N GLU A 57 5.45 22.39 1.81
CA GLU A 57 6.34 23.54 1.57
C GLU A 57 6.45 23.92 0.07
N SER A 58 5.98 23.07 -0.85
CA SER A 58 6.04 23.33 -2.30
C SER A 58 4.90 24.22 -2.82
N GLU A 59 5.14 24.95 -3.91
CA GLU A 59 4.13 25.73 -4.64
C GLU A 59 3.48 24.93 -5.78
N LEU A 60 3.50 23.59 -5.69
CA LEU A 60 3.01 22.74 -6.77
C LEU A 60 1.48 22.83 -6.91
N PRO A 61 0.97 22.99 -8.14
CA PRO A 61 -0.47 22.94 -8.38
C PRO A 61 -1.00 21.57 -7.97
N LYS A 62 -2.22 21.54 -7.43
CA LYS A 62 -2.89 20.30 -7.01
C LYS A 62 -2.16 19.50 -5.92
N LYS A 63 -1.19 20.09 -5.20
CA LYS A 63 -0.42 19.40 -4.14
C LYS A 63 -1.28 18.66 -3.11
N HIS A 64 -2.42 19.22 -2.71
CA HIS A 64 -3.34 18.58 -1.76
C HIS A 64 -3.97 17.29 -2.32
N GLN A 65 -4.23 17.22 -3.63
CA GLN A 65 -4.77 16.02 -4.27
C GLN A 65 -3.70 14.93 -4.35
N PHE A 66 -2.45 15.29 -4.66
CA PHE A 66 -1.33 14.34 -4.62
C PHE A 66 -1.02 13.83 -3.21
N ILE A 67 -1.07 14.70 -2.19
CA ILE A 67 -0.94 14.27 -0.79
C ILE A 67 -2.05 13.27 -0.44
N GLY A 68 -3.30 13.53 -0.83
CA GLY A 68 -4.41 12.59 -0.65
C GLY A 68 -4.15 11.22 -1.26
N LEU A 69 -3.69 11.17 -2.53
CA LEU A 69 -3.35 9.91 -3.19
C LEU A 69 -2.21 9.16 -2.48
N ILE A 70 -1.21 9.87 -1.96
CA ILE A 70 -0.12 9.27 -1.18
C ILE A 70 -0.63 8.69 0.13
N ASP A 71 -1.54 9.37 0.81
CA ASP A 71 -2.13 8.91 2.05
C ASP A 71 -2.96 7.64 1.84
N GLU A 72 -3.78 7.61 0.80
CA GLU A 72 -4.53 6.43 0.40
C GLU A 72 -3.60 5.25 0.06
N LEU A 73 -2.51 5.50 -0.68
CA LEU A 73 -1.50 4.48 -0.98
C LEU A 73 -0.77 3.97 0.28
N ASP A 74 -0.49 4.83 1.26
CA ASP A 74 0.13 4.40 2.53
C ASP A 74 -0.83 3.56 3.39
N GLU A 75 -2.12 3.90 3.42
CA GLU A 75 -3.12 3.09 4.11
C GLU A 75 -3.29 1.72 3.45
N LEU A 76 -3.32 1.63 2.13
CA LEU A 76 -3.32 0.37 1.39
C LEU A 76 -2.07 -0.46 1.66
N ARG A 77 -0.90 0.20 1.72
CA ARG A 77 0.37 -0.42 2.09
C ARG A 77 0.30 -1.03 3.50
N LYS A 78 -0.26 -0.32 4.48
CA LYS A 78 -0.45 -0.80 5.86
C LYS A 78 -1.41 -1.99 5.91
N LYS A 79 -2.60 -1.88 5.27
CA LYS A 79 -3.58 -2.96 5.16
C LYS A 79 -2.95 -4.23 4.57
N ARG A 80 -2.23 -4.10 3.45
CA ARG A 80 -1.52 -5.22 2.82
C ARG A 80 -0.45 -5.81 3.73
N ASN A 81 0.37 -5.00 4.40
CA ASN A 81 1.40 -5.52 5.32
C ASN A 81 0.77 -6.36 6.45
N ILE A 82 -0.39 -5.96 6.95
CA ILE A 82 -1.15 -6.75 7.92
C ILE A 82 -1.56 -8.11 7.31
N VAL A 83 -2.06 -8.13 6.07
CA VAL A 83 -2.43 -9.38 5.38
C VAL A 83 -1.21 -10.29 5.19
N VAL A 84 -0.08 -9.74 4.73
CA VAL A 84 1.18 -10.49 4.58
C VAL A 84 1.65 -11.07 5.91
N HIS A 85 1.66 -10.28 6.98
CA HIS A 85 2.01 -10.77 8.31
C HIS A 85 1.09 -11.89 8.76
N SER A 86 -0.21 -11.75 8.52
CA SER A 86 -1.20 -12.74 8.93
C SER A 86 -1.07 -14.04 8.12
N LEU A 87 -0.69 -13.95 6.83
CA LEU A 87 -0.33 -15.10 5.98
C LEU A 87 0.90 -15.85 6.50
N VAL A 88 1.97 -15.13 6.87
CA VAL A 88 3.20 -15.73 7.41
C VAL A 88 2.96 -16.44 8.74
N LEU A 89 2.03 -15.93 9.55
CA LEU A 89 1.71 -16.46 10.89
C LEU A 89 0.63 -17.55 10.88
N THR A 90 0.04 -17.87 9.73
CA THR A 90 -1.00 -18.90 9.64
C THR A 90 -0.40 -20.29 9.77
N ASN A 91 -0.90 -21.04 10.76
CA ASN A 91 -0.45 -22.40 11.01
C ASN A 91 -1.00 -23.34 9.92
N VAL A 92 -0.13 -24.16 9.34
CA VAL A 92 -0.40 -24.95 8.11
C VAL A 92 -1.43 -26.06 8.33
N GLU A 93 -1.84 -26.29 9.58
CA GLU A 93 -2.86 -27.26 9.98
C GLU A 93 -4.30 -26.70 9.89
N ASP A 94 -4.48 -25.37 9.86
CA ASP A 94 -5.78 -24.68 9.86
C ASP A 94 -6.31 -24.40 8.44
N ARG A 95 -6.20 -25.40 7.55
CA ARG A 95 -6.36 -25.24 6.09
C ARG A 95 -7.77 -24.94 5.61
N ASP A 96 -8.79 -25.20 6.43
CA ASP A 96 -10.17 -25.22 5.94
C ASP A 96 -10.86 -23.86 5.99
N ASN A 97 -10.40 -22.91 6.81
CA ASN A 97 -11.07 -21.60 6.93
C ASN A 97 -10.24 -20.38 6.51
N HIS A 98 -8.96 -20.52 6.14
CA HIS A 98 -8.13 -19.40 5.63
C HIS A 98 -8.25 -18.14 6.52
N MET A 99 -8.35 -18.34 7.83
CA MET A 99 -8.48 -17.27 8.80
C MET A 99 -7.09 -16.80 9.18
N PHE A 100 -6.76 -15.58 8.80
CA PHE A 100 -5.44 -15.01 9.04
C PHE A 100 -5.45 -14.22 10.36
N HIS A 101 -4.48 -14.48 11.25
CA HIS A 101 -4.38 -13.85 12.57
C HIS A 101 -3.22 -12.85 12.62
N ASN A 102 -3.48 -11.60 13.01
CA ASN A 102 -2.44 -10.61 13.30
C ASN A 102 -2.13 -10.59 14.81
N TYR A 103 -0.89 -10.86 15.18
CA TYR A 103 -0.44 -10.78 16.58
C TYR A 103 0.30 -9.46 16.81
N GLN A 104 -0.31 -8.52 17.53
CA GLN A 104 0.33 -7.25 17.87
C GLN A 104 0.97 -7.35 19.26
N LYS A 105 2.29 -7.17 19.35
CA LYS A 105 3.01 -7.19 20.65
C LYS A 105 3.01 -5.78 21.25
N ILE A 106 2.35 -5.60 22.39
CA ILE A 106 2.34 -4.32 23.13
C ILE A 106 2.81 -4.60 24.56
N LYS A 107 3.83 -3.86 25.02
CA LYS A 107 4.37 -3.92 26.40
C LYS A 107 4.67 -5.35 26.90
N GLY A 108 5.23 -6.19 26.03
CA GLY A 108 5.63 -7.57 26.39
C GLY A 108 4.51 -8.62 26.33
N GLY A 109 3.25 -8.22 26.16
CA GLY A 109 2.12 -9.12 25.93
C GLY A 109 1.77 -9.23 24.43
N ILE A 110 1.39 -10.42 23.99
CA ILE A 110 0.73 -10.61 22.69
C ILE A 110 -0.72 -10.15 22.88
N LEU A 111 -1.09 -9.02 22.28
CA LEU A 111 -2.49 -8.60 22.24
C LEU A 111 -3.20 -9.47 21.20
N ASN A 112 -4.18 -10.26 21.65
CA ASN A 112 -5.01 -11.08 20.79
C ASN A 112 -6.02 -10.17 20.06
N LYS A 113 -5.56 -9.39 19.08
CA LYS A 113 -6.43 -8.67 18.15
C LYS A 113 -6.56 -9.49 16.88
N THR A 114 -7.52 -10.42 16.91
CA THR A 114 -8.01 -11.14 15.73
C THR A 114 -8.72 -10.15 14.81
N THR A 115 -7.95 -9.43 14.00
CA THR A 115 -8.52 -8.84 12.78
C THR A 115 -8.56 -9.99 11.78
N GLN A 116 -9.75 -10.54 11.57
CA GLN A 116 -9.97 -11.63 10.62
C GLN A 116 -9.84 -11.04 9.21
N PHE A 117 -8.96 -11.62 8.40
CA PHE A 117 -8.85 -11.28 6.98
C PHE A 117 -9.22 -12.49 6.15
N ASN A 118 -9.82 -12.26 4.98
CA ASN A 118 -10.05 -13.28 3.97
C ASN A 118 -9.32 -12.92 2.67
N THR A 119 -9.37 -13.81 1.67
CA THR A 119 -8.73 -13.56 0.36
C THR A 119 -9.38 -12.43 -0.44
N SER A 120 -10.66 -12.11 -0.21
CA SER A 120 -11.32 -10.97 -0.86
C SER A 120 -10.80 -9.61 -0.37
N ASP A 121 -10.17 -9.55 0.80
CA ASP A 121 -9.51 -8.31 1.26
C ASP A 121 -8.31 -7.94 0.38
N LEU A 122 -7.59 -8.94 -0.18
CA LEU A 122 -6.51 -8.69 -1.15
C LEU A 122 -7.07 -8.21 -2.49
N GLU A 123 -8.17 -8.80 -2.96
CA GLU A 123 -8.85 -8.37 -4.18
C GLU A 123 -9.31 -6.91 -4.06
N ASN A 124 -9.89 -6.54 -2.92
CA ASN A 124 -10.29 -5.16 -2.63
C ASN A 124 -9.11 -4.19 -2.63
N ILE A 125 -7.97 -4.57 -2.03
CA ILE A 125 -6.74 -3.77 -2.10
C ILE A 125 -6.30 -3.54 -3.55
N HIS A 126 -6.40 -4.54 -4.43
CA HIS A 126 -6.07 -4.38 -5.85
C HIS A 126 -7.02 -3.45 -6.60
N VAL A 127 -8.31 -3.49 -6.25
CA VAL A 127 -9.31 -2.57 -6.80
C VAL A 127 -9.01 -1.14 -6.36
N GLU A 128 -8.81 -0.90 -5.06
CA GLU A 128 -8.48 0.41 -4.50
C GLU A 128 -7.17 0.97 -5.14
N ILE A 129 -6.12 0.15 -5.31
CA ILE A 129 -4.88 0.57 -6.01
C ILE A 129 -5.17 0.99 -7.46
N ARG A 130 -6.07 0.29 -8.15
CA ARG A 130 -6.45 0.62 -9.54
C ARG A 130 -7.22 1.93 -9.59
N GLU A 131 -8.09 2.19 -8.62
CA GLU A 131 -8.84 3.43 -8.51
C GLU A 131 -7.90 4.62 -8.29
N ILE A 132 -6.90 4.50 -7.41
CA ILE A 132 -5.87 5.53 -7.21
C ILE A 132 -5.08 5.78 -8.51
N HIS A 133 -4.71 4.73 -9.24
CA HIS A 133 -4.05 4.90 -10.54
C HIS A 133 -4.92 5.67 -11.54
N ASN A 134 -6.23 5.38 -11.60
CA ASN A 134 -7.15 6.10 -12.47
C ASN A 134 -7.37 7.55 -12.02
N ALA A 135 -7.41 7.79 -10.70
CA ALA A 135 -7.49 9.12 -10.12
C ALA A 135 -6.24 9.94 -10.46
N LEU A 136 -5.04 9.36 -10.35
CA LEU A 136 -3.78 9.97 -10.78
C LEU A 136 -3.80 10.30 -12.29
N HIS A 137 -4.24 9.36 -13.12
CA HIS A 137 -4.37 9.61 -14.56
C HIS A 137 -5.34 10.77 -14.85
N THR A 138 -6.47 10.83 -14.15
CA THR A 138 -7.46 11.92 -14.29
C THR A 138 -6.90 13.24 -13.81
N LEU A 139 -6.17 13.24 -12.70
CA LEU A 139 -5.50 14.42 -12.15
C LEU A 139 -4.54 15.07 -13.16
N HIS A 140 -3.86 14.23 -13.94
CA HIS A 140 -2.86 14.61 -14.92
C HIS A 140 -3.43 14.97 -16.30
N TRP A 141 -4.42 14.21 -16.78
CA TRP A 141 -4.90 14.28 -18.17
C TRP A 141 -6.35 14.75 -18.31
N GLY A 142 -7.12 14.78 -17.22
CA GLY A 142 -8.55 15.10 -17.21
C GLY A 142 -8.88 16.56 -17.59
N GLU A 143 -7.92 17.48 -17.45
CA GLU A 143 -8.11 18.90 -17.84
C GLU A 143 -7.93 19.16 -19.34
N LYS A 144 -7.48 18.19 -20.14
CA LYS A 144 -7.28 18.40 -21.60
C LYS A 144 -8.54 18.22 -22.45
N SER A 145 -9.72 18.12 -21.84
CA SER A 145 -10.98 17.80 -22.54
C SER A 145 -12.04 18.90 -22.46
N GLY A 146 -11.67 20.15 -22.14
CA GLY A 146 -12.56 21.31 -22.10
C GLY A 146 -12.14 22.41 -23.05
#